data_AF-A0A060C2E6-F1
#
_entry.id   AF-A0A060C2E6-F1
#
_cell.length_a   1.000
_cell.length_b   1.000
_cell.length_c   1.000
_cell.angle_alpha   90.00
_cell.angle_beta   90.00
_cell.angle_gamma   90.00
#
_symmetry.space_group_name_H-M   'P 1'
#
loop_
_entity.id
_entity.type
_entity.pdbx_description
1 polymer ?
#
loop_
_entity_poly.entity_id
_entity_poly.type
_entity_poly.pdbx_seq_one_letter_code
_entity_poly.pdbx_strand_id
1 'polypeptide(L)'
;MPKAFALYEKLGIDAVKTGYVCDAGQVERQDVPGGPVAREWHDGQWMSRHHLYVVEQAARHHIAIDAHEPIKDTGLRRTWPNWVSREGARGMEYNAWGDPPNPPSHEPTLVYTRLLSGPMDYTPGVLSLTGRNGQEIQSTLARQLALYVAIYSPIQMAADLPENYAKHLDAF
;
A
#
# COMPACT_ATOMS: atom_id res chain seq x y z
N MET A 1 -17.70 -9.19 -3.33
CA MET A 1 -16.82 -8.39 -4.20
C MET A 1 -17.57 -7.69 -5.33
N PRO A 2 -18.32 -8.36 -6.25
CA PRO A 2 -18.96 -7.64 -7.38
C PRO A 2 -19.93 -6.53 -6.96
N LYS A 3 -20.72 -6.77 -5.90
CA LYS A 3 -21.64 -5.75 -5.35
C LYS A 3 -20.92 -4.50 -4.82
N ALA A 4 -19.70 -4.66 -4.29
CA ALA A 4 -18.92 -3.54 -3.77
C ALA A 4 -18.37 -2.67 -4.90
N PHE A 5 -17.81 -3.29 -5.95
CA PHE A 5 -17.34 -2.54 -7.12
C PHE A 5 -18.47 -1.88 -7.91
N ALA A 6 -19.63 -2.53 -8.06
CA ALA A 6 -20.81 -1.89 -8.65
C ALA A 6 -21.31 -0.68 -7.84
N LEU A 7 -21.18 -0.73 -6.51
CA LEU A 7 -21.47 0.43 -5.66
C LEU A 7 -20.45 1.55 -5.88
N TYR A 8 -19.16 1.23 -5.90
CA TYR A 8 -18.10 2.21 -6.15
C TYR A 8 -18.23 2.89 -7.51
N GLU A 9 -18.52 2.13 -8.56
CA GLU A 9 -18.83 2.68 -9.88
C GLU A 9 -20.01 3.65 -9.82
N LYS A 10 -21.11 3.28 -9.16
CA LYS A 10 -22.27 4.17 -8.98
C LYS A 10 -21.93 5.45 -8.21
N LEU A 11 -20.97 5.38 -7.29
CA LEU A 11 -20.50 6.52 -6.50
C LEU A 11 -19.41 7.34 -7.21
N GLY A 12 -18.94 6.92 -8.39
CA GLY A 12 -17.86 7.58 -9.11
C GLY A 12 -16.48 7.39 -8.48
N ILE A 13 -16.29 6.30 -7.72
CA ILE A 13 -14.99 5.93 -7.14
C ILE A 13 -14.21 5.11 -8.16
N ASP A 14 -13.04 5.60 -8.57
CA ASP A 14 -12.18 5.05 -9.62
C ASP A 14 -10.89 4.40 -9.10
N ALA A 15 -10.61 4.49 -7.80
CA ALA A 15 -9.47 3.84 -7.15
C ALA A 15 -9.84 3.30 -5.77
N VAL A 16 -9.32 2.12 -5.42
CA VAL A 16 -9.58 1.44 -4.15
C VAL A 16 -8.28 0.90 -3.57
N LYS A 17 -8.02 1.25 -2.30
CA LYS A 17 -7.03 0.59 -1.46
C LYS A 17 -7.64 -0.66 -0.82
N THR A 18 -7.01 -1.82 -1.01
CA THR A 18 -7.38 -3.08 -0.35
C THR A 18 -6.34 -3.45 0.70
N GLY A 19 -6.70 -4.18 1.76
CA GLY A 19 -5.76 -4.65 2.78
C GLY A 19 -6.11 -6.06 3.27
N TYR A 20 -5.10 -6.80 3.70
CA TYR A 20 -5.18 -8.21 4.10
C TYR A 20 -4.40 -8.44 5.41
N VAL A 21 -4.67 -7.59 6.40
CA VAL A 21 -4.00 -7.59 7.70
C VAL A 21 -4.29 -8.89 8.47
N CYS A 22 -3.29 -9.75 8.52
CA CYS A 22 -3.20 -10.88 9.45
C CYS A 22 -1.74 -11.34 9.52
N ASP A 23 -1.41 -12.12 10.54
CA ASP A 23 -0.09 -12.74 10.59
C ASP A 23 0.10 -13.71 9.42
N ALA A 24 1.36 -14.00 9.10
CA ALA A 24 1.71 -14.90 8.01
C ALA A 24 1.11 -16.30 8.24
N GLY A 25 0.49 -16.85 7.20
CA GLY A 25 -0.21 -18.14 7.29
C GLY A 25 -1.54 -18.09 8.05
N GLN A 26 -2.10 -16.89 8.29
CA GLN A 26 -3.41 -16.72 8.94
C GLN A 26 -4.48 -16.11 8.03
N VAL A 27 -4.25 -16.08 6.71
CA VAL A 27 -5.33 -15.67 5.80
C VAL A 27 -6.45 -16.69 5.89
N GLU A 28 -7.63 -16.25 6.29
CA GLU A 28 -8.79 -17.12 6.44
C GLU A 28 -9.54 -17.30 5.12
N ARG A 29 -9.86 -18.55 4.81
CA ARG A 29 -10.64 -18.94 3.64
C ARG A 29 -11.77 -19.88 4.04
N GLN A 30 -12.92 -19.73 3.41
CA GLN A 30 -14.00 -20.71 3.44
C GLN A 30 -14.37 -21.07 2.00
N ASP A 31 -14.43 -22.36 1.68
CA ASP A 31 -14.80 -22.84 0.33
C ASP A 31 -16.29 -22.76 0.05
N VAL A 32 -17.09 -22.80 1.11
CA VAL A 32 -18.53 -22.66 1.06
C VAL A 32 -18.98 -21.69 2.14
N PRO A 33 -20.04 -20.89 1.89
CA PRO A 33 -20.59 -20.00 2.91
C PRO A 33 -20.94 -20.76 4.20
N GLY A 34 -20.35 -20.34 5.32
CA GLY A 34 -20.55 -20.99 6.62
C GLY A 34 -19.80 -22.32 6.80
N GLY A 35 -18.92 -22.70 5.87
CA GLY A 35 -18.07 -23.88 5.98
C GLY A 35 -16.91 -23.72 6.98
N PRO A 36 -16.06 -24.77 7.14
CA PRO A 36 -14.87 -24.68 7.97
C PRO A 36 -13.89 -23.63 7.42
N VAL A 37 -13.18 -22.95 8.34
CA VAL A 37 -12.12 -22.01 7.99
C VAL A 37 -10.82 -22.76 7.75
N ALA A 38 -10.24 -22.58 6.57
CA ALA A 38 -8.87 -22.96 6.24
C ALA A 38 -7.96 -21.74 6.35
N ARG A 39 -6.67 -22.00 6.58
CA ARG A 39 -5.63 -20.96 6.64
C ARG A 39 -4.69 -21.06 5.45
N GLU A 40 -4.37 -19.92 4.87
CA GLU A 40 -3.49 -19.78 3.71
C GLU A 40 -2.38 -18.75 3.98
N TRP A 41 -1.32 -18.83 3.19
CA TRP A 41 -0.28 -17.79 3.14
C TRP A 41 -0.64 -16.71 2.12
N HIS A 42 -0.24 -15.46 2.38
CA HIS A 42 -0.43 -14.32 1.46
C HIS A 42 0.17 -14.54 0.06
N ASP A 43 1.25 -15.31 -0.01
CA ASP A 43 1.98 -15.63 -1.24
C ASP A 43 1.73 -17.05 -1.77
N GLY A 44 0.81 -17.79 -1.15
CA GLY A 44 0.36 -19.09 -1.63
C GLY A 44 -0.39 -19.00 -2.96
N GLN A 45 -0.60 -20.15 -3.61
CA GLN A 45 -1.35 -20.21 -4.87
C GLN A 45 -2.77 -19.64 -4.73
N TRP A 46 -3.42 -19.87 -3.59
CA TRP A 46 -4.78 -19.36 -3.36
C TRP A 46 -4.79 -17.83 -3.36
N MET A 47 -3.93 -17.20 -2.56
CA MET A 47 -3.89 -15.74 -2.46
C MET A 47 -3.35 -15.07 -3.73
N SER A 48 -2.41 -15.70 -4.42
CA SER A 48 -2.00 -15.29 -5.78
C SER A 48 -3.22 -15.14 -6.72
N ARG A 49 -4.11 -16.15 -6.73
CA ARG A 49 -5.33 -16.14 -7.55
C ARG A 49 -6.34 -15.13 -7.03
N HIS A 50 -6.46 -14.98 -5.72
CA HIS A 50 -7.36 -14.00 -5.12
C HIS A 50 -7.03 -12.57 -5.51
N HIS A 51 -5.78 -12.15 -5.37
CA HIS A 51 -5.38 -10.79 -5.76
C HIS A 51 -5.67 -10.53 -7.25
N LEU A 52 -5.34 -11.50 -8.13
CA LEU A 52 -5.66 -11.37 -9.55
C LEU A 52 -7.17 -11.29 -9.79
N TYR A 53 -7.97 -12.11 -9.10
CA TYR A 53 -9.43 -12.04 -9.17
C TYR A 53 -9.95 -10.65 -8.78
N VAL A 54 -9.45 -10.07 -7.69
CA VAL A 54 -9.84 -8.71 -7.26
C VAL A 54 -9.54 -7.68 -8.35
N VAL A 55 -8.34 -7.72 -8.93
CA VAL A 55 -7.89 -6.82 -9.98
C VAL A 55 -8.73 -6.96 -11.25
N GLU A 56 -9.03 -8.20 -11.67
CA GLU A 56 -9.88 -8.49 -12.83
C GLU A 56 -11.33 -8.02 -12.62
N GLN A 57 -11.87 -8.19 -11.41
CA GLN A 57 -13.20 -7.69 -11.09
C GLN A 57 -13.22 -6.15 -11.10
N ALA A 58 -12.23 -5.50 -10.48
CA ALA A 58 -12.12 -4.04 -10.45
C ALA A 58 -11.99 -3.44 -11.86
N ALA A 59 -11.21 -4.09 -12.74
CA ALA A 59 -11.00 -3.63 -14.11
C ALA A 59 -12.31 -3.53 -14.91
N ARG A 60 -13.28 -4.42 -14.67
CA ARG A 60 -14.60 -4.40 -15.32
C ARG A 60 -15.45 -3.17 -14.95
N HIS A 61 -15.11 -2.53 -13.83
CA HIS A 61 -15.76 -1.33 -13.33
C HIS A 61 -14.87 -0.08 -13.51
N HIS A 62 -13.77 -0.19 -14.27
CA HIS A 62 -12.79 0.88 -14.44
C HIS A 62 -12.15 1.38 -13.13
N ILE A 63 -11.98 0.47 -12.16
CA ILE A 63 -11.41 0.78 -10.84
C ILE A 63 -9.95 0.34 -10.77
N ALA A 64 -9.07 1.27 -10.37
CA ALA A 64 -7.69 1.02 -10.01
C ALA A 64 -7.57 0.41 -8.60
N ILE A 65 -6.58 -0.47 -8.42
CA ILE A 65 -6.31 -1.19 -7.17
C ILE A 65 -4.92 -0.85 -6.67
N ASP A 66 -4.87 -0.45 -5.40
CA ASP A 66 -3.68 -0.35 -4.57
C ASP A 66 -3.77 -1.38 -3.43
N ALA A 67 -2.87 -2.37 -3.42
CA ALA A 67 -2.98 -3.50 -2.49
C ALA A 67 -1.96 -3.43 -1.34
N HIS A 68 -2.45 -3.31 -0.11
CA HIS A 68 -1.69 -3.51 1.13
C HIS A 68 -1.78 -4.99 1.57
N GLU A 69 -0.79 -5.46 2.33
CA GLU A 69 -0.48 -6.89 2.56
C GLU A 69 -0.60 -7.78 1.30
N PRO A 70 0.03 -7.39 0.16
CA PRO A 70 -0.17 -8.05 -1.12
C PRO A 70 0.77 -9.26 -1.29
N ILE A 71 0.51 -10.07 -2.31
CA ILE A 71 1.60 -10.81 -2.96
C ILE A 71 2.61 -9.83 -3.59
N LYS A 72 3.91 -10.17 -3.57
CA LYS A 72 4.98 -9.35 -4.18
C LYS A 72 4.69 -9.00 -5.63
N ASP A 73 5.17 -7.84 -6.08
CA ASP A 73 5.05 -7.47 -7.49
C ASP A 73 5.93 -8.39 -8.37
N THR A 74 5.37 -8.76 -9.51
CA THR A 74 6.01 -9.59 -10.55
C THR A 74 5.82 -9.00 -11.94
N GLY A 75 5.41 -7.73 -12.03
CA GLY A 75 5.22 -7.00 -13.28
C GLY A 75 3.83 -7.13 -13.90
N LEU A 76 2.86 -7.75 -13.20
CA LEU A 76 1.50 -7.95 -13.71
C LEU A 76 0.76 -6.65 -14.04
N ARG A 77 1.21 -5.49 -13.53
CA ARG A 77 0.75 -4.17 -13.97
C ARG A 77 0.89 -3.92 -15.48
N ARG A 78 1.78 -4.65 -16.17
CA ARG A 78 1.86 -4.64 -17.65
C ARG A 78 0.61 -5.25 -18.29
N THR A 79 0.12 -6.35 -17.72
CA THR A 79 -1.06 -7.09 -18.22
C THR A 79 -2.35 -6.48 -17.70
N TRP A 80 -2.35 -6.02 -16.44
CA TRP A 80 -3.47 -5.41 -15.75
C TRP A 80 -3.07 -4.00 -15.24
N PRO A 81 -3.15 -2.97 -16.10
CA PRO A 81 -2.70 -1.62 -15.76
C PRO A 81 -3.46 -0.96 -14.63
N ASN A 82 -4.65 -1.49 -14.27
CA ASN A 82 -5.40 -1.03 -13.12
C ASN A 82 -4.84 -1.52 -11.78
N TRP A 83 -3.89 -2.47 -11.74
CA TRP A 83 -3.16 -2.80 -10.51
C TRP A 83 -1.98 -1.82 -10.34
N VAL A 84 -2.31 -0.60 -9.92
CA VAL A 84 -1.45 0.58 -10.04
C VAL A 84 -0.28 0.59 -9.06
N SER A 85 -0.52 0.17 -7.81
CA SER A 85 0.51 0.10 -6.78
C SER A 85 0.20 -0.99 -5.75
N ARG A 86 1.14 -1.19 -4.83
CA ARG A 86 0.98 -2.08 -3.69
C ARG A 86 2.00 -1.72 -2.61
N GLU A 87 1.75 -2.09 -1.36
CA GLU A 87 2.71 -1.86 -0.28
C GLU A 87 3.79 -2.97 -0.26
N GLY A 88 3.57 -4.07 0.48
CA GLY A 88 4.43 -5.26 0.44
C GLY A 88 5.85 -5.05 0.97
N ALA A 89 6.04 -4.04 1.81
CA ALA A 89 7.23 -3.76 2.63
C ALA A 89 6.83 -2.75 3.71
N ARG A 90 7.63 -2.57 4.78
CA ARG A 90 7.36 -1.53 5.78
C ARG A 90 7.28 -0.15 5.11
N GLY A 91 6.09 0.47 5.10
CA GLY A 91 5.87 1.84 4.63
C GLY A 91 6.10 2.89 5.71
N MET A 92 5.58 4.10 5.49
CA MET A 92 5.63 5.20 6.46
C MET A 92 4.89 4.88 7.77
N GLU A 93 3.88 4.00 7.74
CA GLU A 93 3.13 3.63 8.94
C GLU A 93 4.01 3.10 10.09
N TYR A 94 5.06 2.35 9.77
CA TYR A 94 6.00 1.84 10.76
C TYR A 94 6.84 2.95 11.41
N ASN A 95 6.93 4.14 10.81
CA ASN A 95 7.51 5.31 11.47
C ASN A 95 6.56 5.93 12.49
N ALA A 96 5.25 5.67 12.39
CA ALA A 96 4.28 6.15 13.35
C ALA A 96 4.23 5.31 14.63
N TRP A 97 4.40 3.99 14.55
CA TRP A 97 4.18 3.09 15.68
C TRP A 97 5.11 1.88 15.77
N GLY A 98 6.00 1.68 14.79
CA GLY A 98 6.97 0.58 14.84
C GLY A 98 7.97 0.77 15.97
N ASP A 99 8.35 -0.32 16.63
CA ASP A 99 9.36 -0.33 17.69
C ASP A 99 10.45 -1.37 17.35
N PRO A 100 11.59 -0.95 16.75
CA PRO A 100 11.92 0.43 16.38
C PRO A 100 11.21 0.92 15.09
N PRO A 101 11.14 2.25 14.84
CA PRO A 101 10.72 2.82 13.56
C PRO A 101 11.67 2.40 12.42
N ASN A 102 11.35 2.79 11.18
CA ASN A 102 12.26 2.50 10.08
C ASN A 102 13.60 3.25 10.29
N PRO A 103 14.75 2.57 10.16
CA PRO A 103 16.04 3.21 10.33
C PRO A 103 16.37 4.15 9.16
N PRO A 104 17.37 5.04 9.28
CA PRO A 104 17.73 5.97 8.20
C PRO A 104 18.26 5.27 6.94
N SER A 105 18.60 3.98 7.02
CA SER A 105 19.02 3.15 5.88
C SER A 105 17.85 2.50 5.13
N HIS A 106 16.61 2.64 5.60
CA HIS A 106 15.45 1.89 5.09
C HIS A 106 15.13 2.23 3.63
N GLU A 107 14.85 3.49 3.32
CA GLU A 107 14.50 3.91 1.95
C GLU A 107 15.63 3.65 0.94
N PRO A 108 16.92 3.91 1.24
CA PRO A 108 18.02 3.44 0.39
C PRO A 108 18.00 1.93 0.15
N THR A 109 17.68 1.13 1.18
CA THR A 109 17.58 -0.33 1.04
C THR A 109 16.41 -0.71 0.13
N LEU A 110 15.25 -0.05 0.24
CA LEU A 110 14.08 -0.31 -0.62
C LEU A 110 14.39 -0.11 -2.10
N VAL A 111 15.16 0.93 -2.44
CA VAL A 111 15.59 1.24 -3.83
C VAL A 111 16.31 0.06 -4.48
N TYR A 112 17.18 -0.62 -3.74
CA TYR A 112 17.96 -1.76 -4.26
C TYR A 112 17.33 -3.13 -3.98
N THR A 113 16.13 -3.18 -3.41
CA THR A 113 15.44 -4.44 -3.08
C THR A 113 13.97 -4.43 -3.51
N ARG A 114 13.05 -3.95 -2.66
CA ARG A 114 11.60 -3.93 -2.92
C ARG A 114 11.24 -3.23 -4.22
N LEU A 115 11.90 -2.12 -4.55
CA LEU A 115 11.60 -1.33 -5.76
C LEU A 115 12.10 -1.99 -7.06
N LEU A 116 12.92 -3.04 -6.98
CA LEU A 116 13.24 -3.87 -8.14
C LEU A 116 12.01 -4.66 -8.65
N SER A 117 11.02 -4.90 -7.79
CA SER A 117 9.80 -5.65 -8.15
C SER A 117 8.73 -4.79 -8.84
N GLY A 118 8.66 -3.50 -8.53
CA GLY A 118 7.65 -2.59 -9.06
C GLY A 118 7.30 -1.44 -8.10
N PRO A 119 6.27 -0.62 -8.43
CA PRO A 119 5.89 0.54 -7.63
C PRO A 119 5.53 0.18 -6.19
N MET A 120 5.65 1.17 -5.30
CA MET A 120 5.31 1.03 -3.89
C MET A 120 4.49 2.21 -3.39
N ASP A 121 3.31 1.95 -2.85
CA ASP A 121 2.61 2.93 -2.02
C ASP A 121 3.32 3.04 -0.67
N TYR A 122 4.32 3.92 -0.58
CA TYR A 122 5.10 4.14 0.63
C TYR A 122 4.45 5.14 1.59
N THR A 123 3.51 5.95 1.08
CA THR A 123 2.89 7.08 1.78
C THR A 123 3.90 8.13 2.30
N PRO A 124 4.70 8.77 1.42
CA PRO A 124 5.69 9.77 1.83
C PRO A 124 5.05 11.09 2.31
N GLY A 125 5.89 12.06 2.69
CA GLY A 125 5.46 13.45 2.84
C GLY A 125 5.03 13.86 4.26
N VAL A 126 5.48 13.16 5.30
CA VAL A 126 5.17 13.54 6.69
C VAL A 126 6.07 14.70 7.13
N LEU A 127 5.67 15.94 6.86
CA LEU A 127 6.49 17.14 7.11
C LEU A 127 6.62 17.50 8.60
N SER A 128 5.68 17.06 9.43
CA SER A 128 5.76 17.18 10.90
C SER A 128 6.85 16.32 11.54
N LEU A 129 7.38 15.34 10.79
CA LEU A 129 8.39 14.37 11.25
C LEU A 129 8.01 13.64 12.55
N THR A 130 6.70 13.55 12.84
CA THR A 130 6.19 13.01 14.09
C THR A 130 5.13 11.95 13.83
N GLY A 131 5.33 10.79 14.47
CA GLY A 131 4.46 9.64 14.48
C GLY A 131 3.40 9.66 15.59
N ARG A 132 2.80 8.49 15.84
CA ARG A 132 1.82 8.34 16.93
C ARG A 132 2.50 8.59 18.27
N ASN A 133 1.79 9.28 19.17
CA ASN A 133 2.26 9.60 20.52
C ASN A 133 3.63 10.32 20.56
N GLY A 134 3.98 11.09 19.53
CA GLY A 134 5.23 11.85 19.50
C GLY A 134 6.46 11.04 19.08
N GLN A 135 6.29 9.83 18.53
CA GLN A 135 7.40 9.04 18.00
C GLN A 135 8.15 9.82 16.91
N GLU A 136 9.45 10.03 17.08
CA GLU A 136 10.25 10.77 16.10
C GLU A 136 10.46 9.93 14.83
N ILE A 137 10.17 10.52 13.66
CA ILE A 137 10.46 9.92 12.37
C ILE A 137 11.91 10.23 12.01
N GLN A 138 12.71 9.19 11.77
CA GLN A 138 14.15 9.33 11.47
C GLN A 138 14.41 9.84 10.04
N SER A 139 13.98 11.06 9.77
CA SER A 139 14.02 11.72 8.46
C SER A 139 14.27 13.23 8.63
N THR A 140 14.58 13.90 7.53
CA THR A 140 14.50 15.35 7.43
C THR A 140 13.31 15.74 6.56
N LEU A 141 12.91 17.01 6.60
CA LEU A 141 11.86 17.55 5.73
C LEU A 141 12.22 17.39 4.24
N ALA A 142 13.46 17.75 3.86
CA ALA A 142 13.95 17.57 2.50
C ALA A 142 13.97 16.09 2.07
N ARG A 143 14.28 15.18 2.98
CA ARG A 143 14.20 13.73 2.70
C ARG A 143 12.77 13.31 2.41
N GLN A 144 11.77 13.79 3.14
CA GLN A 144 10.35 13.50 2.86
C GLN A 144 9.93 13.95 1.45
N LEU A 145 10.40 15.13 1.01
CA LEU A 145 10.17 15.61 -0.36
C LEU A 145 10.88 14.75 -1.42
N ALA A 146 12.11 14.30 -1.13
CA ALA A 146 12.88 13.48 -2.06
C ALA A 146 12.22 12.12 -2.35
N LEU A 147 11.40 11.60 -1.43
CA LEU A 147 10.74 10.30 -1.59
C LEU A 147 9.75 10.26 -2.76
N TYR A 148 9.12 11.38 -3.11
CA TYR A 148 8.23 11.46 -4.28
C TYR A 148 8.94 11.15 -5.61
N VAL A 149 10.27 11.31 -5.66
CA VAL A 149 11.11 10.99 -6.81
C VAL A 149 11.81 9.64 -6.62
N ALA A 150 12.36 9.39 -5.42
CA ALA A 150 13.16 8.20 -5.16
C ALA A 150 12.34 6.90 -5.08
N ILE A 151 11.09 6.98 -4.59
CA ILE A 151 10.19 5.83 -4.45
C ILE A 151 9.10 5.97 -5.50
N TYR A 152 9.25 5.28 -6.62
CA TYR A 152 8.28 5.34 -7.70
C TYR A 152 6.93 4.69 -7.32
N SER A 153 5.85 5.42 -7.56
CA SER A 153 4.48 4.93 -7.59
C SER A 153 3.65 5.83 -8.51
N PRO A 154 2.74 5.29 -9.34
CA PRO A 154 1.87 6.11 -10.20
C PRO A 154 0.83 6.90 -9.40
N ILE A 155 0.58 6.52 -8.14
CA ILE A 155 -0.19 7.26 -7.15
C ILE A 155 0.71 7.54 -5.95
N GLN A 156 0.75 8.79 -5.50
CA GLN A 156 1.54 9.20 -4.34
C GLN A 156 0.63 9.86 -3.34
N MET A 157 0.66 9.37 -2.10
CA MET A 157 -0.02 10.04 -0.99
C MET A 157 0.86 11.17 -0.45
N ALA A 158 0.23 12.28 -0.10
CA ALA A 158 0.77 13.23 0.86
C ALA A 158 0.23 12.83 2.24
N ALA A 159 1.03 12.07 3.02
CA ALA A 159 0.53 11.31 4.16
C ALA A 159 0.27 12.09 5.47
N ASP A 160 0.86 13.28 5.63
CA ASP A 160 0.61 14.12 6.81
C ASP A 160 -0.82 14.67 6.88
N LEU A 161 -1.17 15.19 8.05
CA LEU A 161 -2.39 15.95 8.24
C LEU A 161 -2.30 17.31 7.53
N PRO A 162 -3.42 17.81 6.94
CA PRO A 162 -3.47 19.11 6.28
C PRO A 162 -2.90 20.28 7.11
N GLU A 163 -3.11 20.27 8.43
CA GLU A 163 -2.64 21.34 9.32
C GLU A 163 -1.11 21.37 9.44
N ASN A 164 -0.43 20.25 9.18
CA ASN A 164 1.02 20.20 9.18
C ASN A 164 1.59 20.72 7.86
N TYR A 165 0.95 20.43 6.71
CA TYR A 165 1.31 21.09 5.45
C TYR A 165 1.13 22.61 5.52
N ALA A 166 0.05 23.09 6.15
CA ALA A 166 -0.19 24.52 6.32
C ALA A 166 0.91 25.25 7.12
N LYS A 167 1.70 24.54 7.93
CA LYS A 167 2.86 25.09 8.66
C LYS A 167 4.14 25.12 7.81
N HIS A 168 4.16 24.43 6.68
CA HIS A 168 5.32 24.21 5.81
C HIS A 168 4.98 24.49 4.33
N LEU A 169 4.25 25.59 4.04
CA LEU A 169 3.78 25.95 2.69
C LEU A 169 4.90 26.25 1.68
N ASP A 170 6.13 26.49 2.16
CA ASP A 170 7.31 26.63 1.30
C ASP A 170 7.84 25.26 0.81
N ALA A 171 7.59 24.20 1.59
CA ALA A 171 7.97 22.83 1.27
C ALA A 171 6.88 22.04 0.53
N PHE A 172 5.61 22.39 0.75
CA PHE A 172 4.44 21.75 0.13
C PHE A 172 4.10 22.38 -1.22
#